data_AF-A0A518B7I0-F1
#
_entry.id   AF-A0A518B7I0-F1
#
_cell.length_a   1.000
_cell.length_b   1.000
_cell.length_c   1.000
_cell.angle_alpha   90.00
_cell.angle_beta   90.00
_cell.angle_gamma   90.00
#
_symmetry.space_group_name_H-M   'P 1'
#
loop_
_entity.id
_entity.type
_entity.pdbx_description
1 polymer ?
#
loop_
_entity_poly.entity_id
_entity_poly.type
_entity_poly.pdbx_seq_one_letter_code
_entity_poly.pdbx_strand_id
1 'polypeptide(L)'
;MSLQGREWESDWSEFVNRVSRDFGDGLSGSEVSRIYGNSEVEWTGKVTDTELDNEYNPSIQMEMPSTAVELADGRQITVDFLNLCVEEEDVESWRSVEPGNVIKFKTTLPEGNGPFPGLRWAELDSKRGYIEILTSRSELVEIIDQASR
;
A
#
# COMPACT_ATOMS: atom_id res chain seq x y z
N MET A 1 -24.04 15.64 -6.77
CA MET A 1 -23.76 14.93 -5.50
C MET A 1 -22.33 15.23 -5.15
N SER A 2 -22.09 15.97 -4.07
CA SER A 2 -20.74 16.36 -3.67
C SER A 2 -19.96 15.15 -3.19
N LEU A 3 -18.75 15.00 -3.72
CA LEU A 3 -17.71 14.10 -3.26
C LEU A 3 -17.38 14.48 -1.81
N GLN A 4 -17.98 13.79 -0.83
CA GLN A 4 -17.34 13.67 0.47
C GLN A 4 -16.10 12.81 0.21
N GLY A 5 -14.96 13.48 -0.01
CA GLY A 5 -13.66 12.82 -0.14
C GLY A 5 -13.51 11.85 1.02
N ARG A 6 -13.19 10.61 0.70
CA ARG A 6 -13.26 9.56 1.71
C ARG A 6 -12.05 9.78 2.62
N GLU A 7 -12.25 10.12 3.90
CA GLU A 7 -11.17 10.51 4.83
C GLU A 7 -9.99 9.51 4.86
N TRP A 8 -10.25 8.23 4.58
CA TRP A 8 -9.25 7.17 4.50
C TRP A 8 -8.27 7.29 3.33
N GLU A 9 -8.59 8.03 2.27
CA GLU A 9 -7.72 8.18 1.08
C GLU A 9 -6.37 8.84 1.42
N SER A 10 -6.32 9.61 2.50
CA SER A 10 -5.09 10.25 3.01
C SER A 10 -4.67 9.75 4.39
N ASP A 11 -5.42 8.81 4.98
CA ASP A 11 -5.17 8.25 6.30
C ASP A 11 -4.87 6.75 6.19
N TRP A 12 -3.57 6.43 6.26
CA TRP A 12 -3.07 5.06 6.22
C TRP A 12 -3.68 4.17 7.32
N SER A 13 -3.84 4.69 8.53
CA SER A 13 -4.37 3.91 9.66
C SER A 13 -5.83 3.55 9.42
N GLU A 14 -6.62 4.52 8.95
CA GLU A 14 -8.02 4.28 8.61
C GLU A 14 -8.16 3.31 7.43
N PHE A 15 -7.30 3.41 6.41
CA PHE A 15 -7.26 2.45 5.30
C PHE A 15 -6.96 1.03 5.80
N VAL A 16 -5.90 0.85 6.59
CA VAL A 16 -5.51 -0.44 7.16
C VAL A 16 -6.65 -1.03 7.98
N ASN A 17 -7.24 -0.27 8.92
CA ASN A 17 -8.36 -0.74 9.74
C ASN A 17 -9.54 -1.26 8.91
N ARG A 18 -9.86 -0.56 7.82
CA ARG A 18 -10.96 -0.95 6.93
C ARG A 18 -10.64 -2.23 6.16
N VAL A 19 -9.45 -2.30 5.55
CA VAL A 19 -9.01 -3.48 4.81
C VAL A 19 -8.90 -4.71 5.73
N SER A 20 -8.33 -4.56 6.92
CA SER A 20 -8.23 -5.65 7.89
C SER A 20 -9.58 -6.18 8.33
N ARG A 21 -10.55 -5.29 8.57
CA ARG A 21 -11.91 -5.68 8.91
C ARG A 21 -12.55 -6.46 7.78
N ASP A 22 -12.44 -5.98 6.54
CA ASP A 22 -13.04 -6.66 5.38
C ASP A 22 -12.46 -8.07 5.19
N PHE A 23 -11.13 -8.22 5.31
CA PHE A 23 -10.51 -9.55 5.31
C PHE A 23 -10.92 -10.40 6.53
N GLY A 24 -11.07 -9.79 7.70
CA GLY A 24 -11.56 -10.44 8.93
C GLY A 24 -12.99 -10.94 8.82
N ASP A 25 -13.84 -10.24 8.05
CA ASP A 25 -15.21 -10.61 7.70
C ASP A 25 -15.26 -11.73 6.63
N GLY A 26 -14.10 -12.18 6.15
CA GLY A 26 -13.96 -13.29 5.22
C GLY A 26 -14.02 -12.90 3.74
N LEU A 27 -13.94 -11.61 3.41
CA LEU A 27 -13.88 -11.18 2.01
C LEU A 27 -12.57 -11.62 1.37
N SER A 28 -12.67 -12.10 0.13
CA SER A 28 -11.51 -12.42 -0.69
C SER A 28 -10.79 -11.15 -1.14
N GLY A 29 -9.50 -11.27 -1.50
CA GLY A 29 -8.73 -10.15 -2.03
C GLY A 29 -9.37 -9.50 -3.26
N SER A 30 -10.09 -10.26 -4.09
CA SER A 30 -10.82 -9.74 -5.25
C SER A 30 -12.01 -8.88 -4.85
N GLU A 31 -12.74 -9.26 -3.79
CA GLU A 31 -13.85 -8.48 -3.26
C GLU A 31 -13.35 -7.18 -2.62
N VAL A 32 -12.28 -7.26 -1.83
CA VAL A 32 -11.60 -6.10 -1.26
C VAL A 32 -11.11 -5.16 -2.39
N SER A 33 -10.42 -5.69 -3.40
CA SER A 33 -9.96 -4.89 -4.55
C SER A 33 -11.11 -4.18 -5.25
N ARG A 34 -12.29 -4.80 -5.36
CA ARG A 34 -13.48 -4.18 -5.94
C ARG A 34 -14.06 -3.04 -5.09
N ILE A 35 -13.95 -3.12 -3.77
CA ILE A 35 -14.45 -2.09 -2.84
C ILE A 35 -13.58 -0.83 -2.90
N TYR A 36 -12.26 -1.02 -2.89
CA TYR A 36 -11.28 0.07 -2.83
C TYR A 36 -10.77 0.50 -4.21
N GLY A 37 -11.02 -0.30 -5.24
CA GLY A 37 -10.57 -0.09 -6.60
C GLY A 37 -10.96 1.27 -7.17
N ASN A 38 -10.07 1.82 -7.99
CA ASN A 38 -10.15 3.16 -8.60
C ASN A 38 -10.15 4.32 -7.59
N SER A 39 -9.92 4.07 -6.30
CA SER A 39 -9.71 5.14 -5.34
C SER A 39 -8.28 5.63 -5.43
N GLU A 40 -8.11 6.95 -5.50
CA GLU A 40 -6.80 7.59 -5.40
C GLU A 40 -6.46 7.79 -3.93
N VAL A 41 -5.26 7.39 -3.53
CA VAL A 41 -4.74 7.59 -2.18
C VAL A 41 -3.45 8.38 -2.21
N GLU A 42 -3.16 9.09 -1.13
CA GLU A 42 -1.93 9.84 -0.95
C GLU A 42 -1.36 9.55 0.44
N TRP A 43 -0.19 8.91 0.50
CA TRP A 43 0.43 8.50 1.77
C TRP A 43 1.89 8.88 1.84
N THR A 44 2.43 8.79 3.06
CA THR A 44 3.83 9.01 3.36
C THR A 44 4.41 7.76 4.00
N GLY A 45 5.57 7.34 3.51
CA GLY A 45 6.29 6.17 3.98
C GLY A 45 7.79 6.37 3.88
N LYS A 46 8.55 5.56 4.63
CA LYS A 46 10.01 5.51 4.53
C LYS A 46 10.40 4.30 3.71
N VAL A 47 11.14 4.53 2.63
CA VAL A 47 11.57 3.47 1.72
C VAL A 47 12.59 2.59 2.42
N THR A 48 12.36 1.28 2.41
CA THR A 48 13.27 0.28 2.97
C THR A 48 14.03 -0.47 1.89
N ASP A 49 13.41 -0.65 0.72
CA ASP A 49 14.02 -1.33 -0.41
C ASP A 49 13.40 -0.89 -1.75
N THR A 50 14.14 -1.07 -2.82
CA THR A 50 13.74 -0.74 -4.19
C THR A 50 14.13 -1.85 -5.14
N GLU A 51 13.15 -2.49 -5.79
CA GLU A 51 13.35 -3.55 -6.78
C GLU A 51 12.86 -3.08 -8.17
N LEU A 52 13.29 -1.91 -8.61
CA LEU A 52 12.81 -1.29 -9.85
C LEU A 52 13.30 -1.98 -11.14
N ASP A 53 14.38 -2.78 -11.05
CA ASP A 53 14.93 -3.53 -12.19
C ASP A 53 14.28 -4.92 -12.38
N ASN A 54 13.25 -5.25 -11.58
CA ASN A 54 12.51 -6.50 -11.73
C ASN A 54 11.55 -6.41 -12.93
N GLU A 55 11.89 -7.07 -14.04
CA GLU A 55 11.13 -7.05 -15.30
C GLU A 55 9.66 -7.49 -15.17
N TYR A 56 9.31 -8.25 -14.13
CA TYR A 56 7.95 -8.77 -13.95
C TYR A 56 7.14 -7.98 -12.93
N ASN A 57 7.79 -7.36 -11.95
CA ASN A 57 7.13 -6.68 -10.86
C ASN A 57 8.04 -5.63 -10.20
N PRO A 58 8.29 -4.49 -10.87
CA PRO A 58 9.01 -3.38 -10.26
C PRO A 58 8.30 -2.94 -8.98
N SER A 59 9.03 -2.78 -7.88
CA SER A 59 8.39 -2.44 -6.60
C SER A 59 9.23 -1.56 -5.69
N ILE A 60 8.53 -0.85 -4.82
CA ILE A 60 9.08 -0.04 -3.74
C ILE A 60 8.52 -0.56 -2.42
N GLN A 61 9.41 -0.94 -1.52
CA GLN A 61 9.06 -1.41 -0.19
C GLN A 61 9.19 -0.27 0.80
N MET A 62 8.18 -0.10 1.66
CA MET A 62 8.11 1.03 2.59
C MET A 62 7.70 0.62 4.00
N GLU A 63 8.40 1.20 4.99
CA GLU A 63 7.91 1.37 6.35
C GLU A 63 6.82 2.44 6.38
N MET A 64 5.65 2.09 6.89
CA MET A 64 4.49 2.95 7.04
C MET A 64 4.23 3.22 8.54
N PRO A 65 3.46 4.27 8.90
CA PRO A 65 3.03 4.48 10.28
C PRO A 65 2.36 3.22 10.86
N SER A 66 2.89 2.72 11.97
CA SER A 66 2.43 1.48 12.59
C SER A 66 0.96 1.58 13.02
N THR A 67 0.13 0.68 12.51
CA THR A 67 -1.29 0.59 12.82
C THR A 67 -1.56 -0.75 13.51
N ALA A 68 -2.08 -0.72 14.73
CA ALA A 68 -2.52 -1.92 15.44
C ALA A 68 -3.94 -2.28 15.03
N VAL A 69 -4.15 -3.52 14.63
CA VAL A 69 -5.47 -4.05 14.25
C VAL A 69 -5.81 -5.28 15.07
N GLU A 70 -7.09 -5.42 15.41
CA GLU A 70 -7.63 -6.62 16.03
C GLU A 70 -8.26 -7.49 14.94
N LEU A 71 -7.80 -8.74 14.85
CA LEU A 71 -8.31 -9.73 13.92
C LEU A 71 -9.60 -10.36 14.47
N ALA A 72 -10.37 -11.02 13.60
CA ALA A 72 -11.63 -11.67 13.96
C ALA A 72 -11.48 -12.78 15.04
N ASP A 73 -10.28 -13.34 15.19
CA ASP A 73 -9.95 -14.33 16.24
C ASP A 73 -9.50 -13.69 17.57
N GLY A 74 -9.52 -12.36 17.66
CA GLY A 74 -9.11 -11.58 18.84
C GLY A 74 -7.60 -11.38 18.96
N ARG A 75 -6.78 -11.85 18.00
CA ARG A 75 -5.36 -11.52 17.96
C ARG A 75 -5.17 -10.06 17.58
N GLN A 76 -4.15 -9.43 18.14
CA GLN A 76 -3.69 -8.12 17.70
C GLN A 76 -2.43 -8.25 16.85
N ILE A 77 -2.44 -7.63 15.68
CA ILE A 77 -1.25 -7.53 14.83
C ILE A 77 -0.96 -6.07 14.51
N THR A 78 0.29 -5.79 14.16
CA THR A 78 0.75 -4.47 13.70
C THR A 78 0.99 -4.52 12.20
N VAL A 79 0.46 -3.53 11.49
CA VAL A 79 0.74 -3.29 10.07
C VAL A 79 1.55 -2.01 9.96
N ASP A 80 2.77 -2.15 9.48
CA ASP A 80 3.74 -1.08 9.36
C ASP A 80 4.52 -1.18 8.04
N PHE A 81 4.03 -1.98 7.09
CA PHE A 81 4.72 -2.26 5.84
C PHE A 81 3.78 -2.20 4.64
N LEU A 82 4.27 -1.58 3.57
CA LEU A 82 3.63 -1.52 2.27
C LEU A 82 4.62 -1.97 1.18
N ASN A 83 4.20 -2.93 0.36
CA ASN A 83 4.82 -3.20 -0.92
C ASN A 83 4.00 -2.51 -2.03
N LEU A 84 4.59 -1.53 -2.72
CA LEU A 84 3.97 -0.82 -3.84
C LEU A 84 4.56 -1.30 -5.16
N CYS A 85 3.78 -2.02 -5.95
CA CYS A 85 4.16 -2.39 -7.30
C CYS A 85 3.93 -1.22 -8.27
N VAL A 86 4.99 -0.82 -8.95
CA VAL A 86 5.03 0.32 -9.87
C VAL A 86 4.83 -0.19 -11.30
N GLU A 87 3.96 0.45 -12.08
CA GLU A 87 3.81 0.13 -13.51
C GLU A 87 5.08 0.48 -14.28
N GLU A 88 5.41 -0.29 -15.32
CA GLU A 88 6.62 -0.10 -16.13
C GLU A 88 6.74 1.34 -16.66
N GLU A 89 5.61 1.96 -17.01
CA GLU A 89 5.54 3.35 -17.48
C GLU A 89 5.93 4.39 -16.42
N ASP A 90 5.78 4.07 -15.14
CA ASP A 90 6.05 4.95 -14.02
C ASP A 90 7.45 4.76 -13.42
N VAL A 91 8.11 3.60 -13.65
CA VAL A 91 9.40 3.20 -13.03
C VAL A 91 10.44 4.31 -13.10
N GLU A 92 10.50 5.03 -14.22
CA GLU A 92 11.55 6.02 -14.44
C GLU A 92 11.40 7.26 -13.51
N SER A 93 10.18 7.57 -13.06
CA SER A 93 9.94 8.60 -12.05
C SER A 93 10.43 8.19 -10.65
N TRP A 94 10.52 6.88 -10.39
CA TRP A 94 10.91 6.31 -9.10
C TRP A 94 12.41 6.02 -8.98
N ARG A 95 13.20 6.06 -10.07
CA ARG A 95 14.64 5.74 -10.04
C ARG A 95 15.50 6.63 -9.14
N SER A 96 15.00 7.81 -8.80
CA SER A 96 15.71 8.73 -7.88
C SER A 96 15.48 8.40 -6.40
N VAL A 97 14.55 7.48 -6.10
CA VAL A 97 14.21 7.07 -4.74
C VAL A 97 15.23 6.04 -4.26
N GLU A 98 15.83 6.30 -3.10
CA GLU A 98 16.79 5.40 -2.46
C GLU A 98 16.25 4.85 -1.14
N PRO A 99 16.63 3.64 -0.72
CA PRO A 99 16.39 3.16 0.64
C PRO A 99 16.84 4.18 1.70
N GLY A 100 15.97 4.42 2.68
CA GLY A 100 16.12 5.44 3.71
C GLY A 100 15.41 6.76 3.42
N ASN A 101 15.00 7.04 2.17
CA ASN A 101 14.21 8.22 1.85
C ASN A 101 12.84 8.17 2.54
N VAL A 102 12.38 9.31 3.04
CA VAL A 102 10.96 9.50 3.40
C VAL A 102 10.30 10.13 2.20
N ILE A 103 9.28 9.48 1.66
CA ILE A 103 8.59 9.92 0.45
C ILE A 103 7.11 10.12 0.70
N LYS A 104 6.54 11.03 -0.08
CA LYS A 104 5.11 11.17 -0.27
C LYS A 104 4.78 10.73 -1.69
N PHE A 105 3.76 9.90 -1.83
CA PHE A 105 3.35 9.36 -3.12
C PHE A 105 1.83 9.36 -3.25
N LYS A 106 1.37 9.34 -4.50
CA LYS A 106 -0.01 9.08 -4.86
C LYS A 106 -0.10 7.78 -5.60
N THR A 107 -1.17 7.03 -5.39
CA THR A 107 -1.45 5.84 -6.18
C THR A 107 -2.93 5.61 -6.37
N THR A 108 -3.32 5.03 -7.50
CA THR A 108 -4.68 4.54 -7.72
C THR A 108 -4.77 3.07 -7.33
N LEU A 109 -5.62 2.76 -6.36
CA LEU A 109 -5.83 1.39 -5.93
C LEU A 109 -6.43 0.56 -7.08
N PRO A 110 -5.87 -0.60 -7.43
CA PRO A 110 -6.36 -1.38 -8.55
C PRO A 110 -7.65 -2.12 -8.15
N GLU A 111 -8.65 -2.08 -9.02
CA GLU A 111 -9.88 -2.89 -8.85
C GLU A 111 -9.59 -4.42 -8.95
N GLY A 112 -8.41 -4.78 -9.47
CA GLY A 112 -7.99 -6.14 -9.80
C GLY A 112 -8.28 -6.48 -11.27
N ASN A 113 -7.37 -7.22 -11.90
CA ASN A 113 -7.50 -7.66 -13.30
C ASN A 113 -7.34 -9.18 -13.41
N GLY A 114 -8.44 -9.89 -13.65
CA GLY A 114 -8.43 -11.35 -13.81
C GLY A 114 -8.34 -12.12 -12.48
N PRO A 115 -7.56 -13.22 -12.38
CA PRO A 115 -7.55 -14.06 -11.18
C PRO A 115 -6.73 -13.47 -10.02
N PHE A 116 -6.04 -12.34 -10.22
CA PHE A 116 -5.17 -11.74 -9.22
C PHE A 116 -5.81 -10.48 -8.63
N PRO A 117 -5.92 -10.37 -7.29
CA PRO A 117 -6.45 -9.18 -6.65
C PRO A 117 -5.45 -8.03 -6.75
N GLY A 118 -5.95 -6.79 -6.86
CA GLY A 118 -5.12 -5.58 -6.82
C GLY A 118 -4.61 -5.24 -5.43
N LEU A 119 -5.31 -5.70 -4.39
CA LEU A 119 -4.92 -5.55 -2.99
C LEU A 119 -4.74 -6.91 -2.34
N ARG A 120 -3.65 -7.06 -1.60
CA ARG A 120 -3.38 -8.22 -0.76
C ARG A 120 -3.07 -7.81 0.66
N TRP A 121 -3.54 -8.65 1.56
CA TRP A 121 -3.21 -8.64 2.96
C TRP A 121 -2.56 -9.98 3.29
N ALA A 122 -1.47 -9.94 4.06
CA ALA A 122 -0.87 -11.16 4.59
C ALA A 122 -0.24 -10.92 5.96
N GLU A 123 -0.21 -11.98 6.76
CA GLU A 123 0.52 -12.03 8.04
C GLU A 123 1.98 -12.41 7.74
N LEU A 124 2.94 -11.59 8.19
CA LEU A 124 4.37 -11.94 8.18
C LEU A 124 4.70 -12.92 9.31
N ASP A 125 4.12 -12.67 10.48
CA ASP A 125 4.23 -13.52 11.66
C ASP A 125 3.00 -13.33 12.57
N SER A 126 2.99 -13.99 13.72
CA SER A 126 1.87 -13.94 14.69
C SER A 126 1.49 -12.54 15.21
N LYS A 127 2.32 -11.52 14.96
CA LYS A 127 2.22 -10.14 15.46
C LYS A 127 2.33 -9.08 14.37
N ARG A 128 2.71 -9.43 13.14
CA ARG A 128 2.94 -8.47 12.06
C ARG A 128 2.20 -8.85 10.80
N GLY A 129 1.58 -7.87 10.16
CA GLY A 129 0.96 -7.98 8.84
C GLY A 129 1.50 -6.95 7.88
N TYR A 130 1.20 -7.12 6.59
CA TYR A 130 1.54 -6.18 5.55
C TYR A 130 0.45 -6.06 4.49
N ILE A 131 0.48 -4.92 3.79
CA ILE A 131 -0.32 -4.66 2.59
C ILE A 131 0.60 -4.76 1.36
N GLU A 132 0.09 -5.38 0.31
CA GLU A 132 0.68 -5.34 -1.02
C GLU A 132 -0.34 -4.77 -2.01
N ILE A 133 0.08 -3.75 -2.76
CA ILE A 133 -0.70 -3.13 -3.84
C ILE A 133 -0.08 -3.59 -5.16
N LEU A 134 -0.82 -4.40 -5.92
CA LEU A 134 -0.37 -4.98 -7.17
C LEU A 134 -0.78 -4.10 -8.35
N THR A 135 0.22 -3.67 -9.14
CA THR A 135 0.03 -2.94 -10.40
C THR A 135 -0.88 -1.72 -10.25
N SER A 136 -0.29 -0.65 -9.71
CA SER A 136 -0.96 0.63 -9.58
C SER A 136 -0.22 1.71 -10.35
N ARG A 137 -0.97 2.55 -11.07
CA ARG A 137 -0.47 3.86 -11.51
C ARG A 137 -0.10 4.67 -10.29
N SER A 138 1.17 5.01 -10.20
CA SER A 138 1.73 5.60 -8.98
C SER A 138 2.70 6.72 -9.31
N GLU A 139 2.53 7.83 -8.59
CA GLU A 139 3.29 9.05 -8.79
C GLU A 139 4.08 9.35 -7.51
N LEU A 140 5.39 9.53 -7.65
CA LEU A 140 6.20 10.15 -6.62
C LEU A 140 5.85 11.64 -6.55
N VAL A 141 5.30 12.09 -5.42
CA VAL A 141 4.94 13.50 -5.21
C VAL A 141 6.16 14.30 -4.76
N GLU A 142 6.84 13.82 -3.72
CA GLU A 142 8.04 14.46 -3.17
C GLU A 142 8.89 13.50 -2.33
N ILE A 143 10.19 13.78 -2.29
CA ILE A 143 11.11 13.20 -1.30
C ILE A 143 11.21 14.22 -0.15
N ILE A 144 10.63 13.87 1.01
CA ILE A 144 10.52 14.74 2.20
C ILE A 144 11.85 14.83 2.94
N ASP A 145 12.54 13.70 3.08
CA ASP A 145 13.83 13.63 3.77
C ASP A 145 14.75 12.64 3.06
N GLN A 146 16.00 13.04 2.91
CA GLN A 146 17.07 12.18 2.44
C GLN A 146 17.85 11.73 3.68
N ALA A 147 17.84 10.43 3.96
CA ALA A 147 18.69 9.88 5.01
C ALA A 147 20.13 10.38 4.79
N SER A 148 20.62 11.19 5.73
CA SER A 148 22.00 11.62 5.75
C SER A 148 22.86 10.37 5.92
N ARG A 149 23.56 9.99 4.84
CA ARG A 149 24.48 8.85 4.81
C ARG A 149 25.58 8.98 5.85
#